data_AF-A0A935KP92-F1
#
_entry.id   AF-A0A935KP92-F1
#
_cell.length_a   1.000
_cell.length_b   1.000
_cell.length_c   1.000
_cell.angle_alpha   90.00
_cell.angle_beta   90.00
_cell.angle_gamma   90.00
#
_symmetry.space_group_name_H-M   'P 1'
#
loop_
_entity.id
_entity.type
_entity.pdbx_description
1 polymer ?
#
loop_
_entity_poly.entity_id
_entity_poly.type
_entity_poly.pdbx_seq_one_letter_code
_entity_poly.pdbx_strand_id
1 'polypeptide(L)'
;MLRQATAAGEEAFLAALPEVEPRLSSAGAQGQAVRLALEAGAYRAAQRLADAGARHHPEDPALRRLASVLQPARVRAVPARDSEGVVLAVAWLKREGARYRGRWVALQQGELRASAGSYRELIAEIGAGRDFYVTKVG
;
A
#
# COMPACT_ATOMS: atom_id res chain seq x y z
N MET A 1 34.39 -2.52 11.62
CA MET A 1 33.73 -3.83 11.55
C MET A 1 32.46 -3.79 10.70
N LEU A 2 31.30 -3.29 11.17
CA LEU A 2 30.07 -3.26 10.32
C LEU A 2 30.27 -2.53 9.00
N ARG A 3 30.98 -1.39 8.98
CA ARG A 3 31.25 -0.64 7.75
C ARG A 3 32.07 -1.43 6.70
N GLN A 4 33.00 -2.26 7.15
CA GLN A 4 33.79 -3.14 6.27
C GLN A 4 32.92 -4.29 5.78
N ALA A 5 32.10 -4.86 6.66
CA ALA A 5 31.15 -5.91 6.32
C ALA A 5 30.09 -5.45 5.32
N THR A 6 29.59 -4.21 5.45
CA THR A 6 28.67 -3.58 4.49
C THR A 6 29.27 -3.53 3.09
N ALA A 7 30.56 -3.16 2.96
CA ALA A 7 31.24 -3.13 1.66
C ALA A 7 31.40 -4.52 1.02
N ALA A 8 31.36 -5.59 1.84
CA ALA A 8 31.40 -6.97 1.38
C ALA A 8 30.02 -7.58 1.09
N GLY A 9 28.93 -6.83 1.31
CA GLY A 9 27.55 -7.21 0.99
C GLY A 9 26.76 -7.83 2.16
N GLU A 10 25.56 -8.31 1.84
CA GLU A 10 24.55 -8.75 2.81
C GLU A 10 25.06 -9.85 3.74
N GLU A 11 25.66 -10.90 3.19
CA GLU A 11 26.09 -12.07 3.97
C GLU A 11 27.17 -11.71 5.01
N ALA A 12 28.17 -10.93 4.60
CA ALA A 12 29.21 -10.44 5.49
C ALA A 12 28.64 -9.52 6.58
N PHE A 13 27.69 -8.66 6.23
CA PHE A 13 27.00 -7.80 7.19
C PHE A 13 26.24 -8.62 8.23
N LEU A 14 25.48 -9.64 7.79
CA LEU A 14 24.71 -10.51 8.67
C LEU A 14 25.62 -11.32 9.61
N ALA A 15 26.77 -11.79 9.12
CA ALA A 15 27.76 -12.49 9.95
C ALA A 15 28.38 -11.60 11.04
N ALA A 16 28.63 -10.33 10.72
CA ALA A 16 29.22 -9.36 11.65
C ALA A 16 28.21 -8.77 12.66
N LEU A 17 26.90 -8.83 12.35
CA LEU A 17 25.86 -8.15 13.12
C LEU A 17 25.73 -8.64 14.58
N PRO A 18 25.71 -9.96 14.89
CA PRO A 18 25.57 -10.45 16.27
C PRO A 18 26.66 -9.97 17.23
N GLU A 19 27.87 -9.73 16.72
CA GLU A 19 28.99 -9.26 17.54
C GLU A 19 28.89 -7.76 17.88
N VAL A 20 28.25 -6.98 17.00
CA VAL A 20 28.13 -5.52 17.16
C VAL A 20 26.82 -5.11 17.81
N GLU A 21 25.75 -5.89 17.62
CA GLU A 21 24.41 -5.57 18.11
C GLU A 21 24.33 -5.30 19.63
N PRO A 22 25.01 -6.06 20.52
CA PRO A 22 25.03 -5.77 21.96
C PRO A 22 25.63 -4.40 22.31
N ARG A 23 26.40 -3.80 21.39
CA ARG A 23 27.07 -2.51 21.56
C ARG A 23 26.27 -1.34 20.99
N LEU A 24 25.10 -1.58 20.37
CA LEU A 24 24.22 -0.55 19.81
C LEU A 24 23.34 0.07 20.90
N SER A 25 23.98 0.73 21.87
CA SER A 25 23.33 1.30 23.06
C SER A 25 22.74 2.70 22.87
N SER A 26 23.05 3.38 21.76
CA SER A 26 22.57 4.73 21.47
C SER A 26 21.71 4.79 20.22
N ALA A 27 20.79 5.76 20.20
CA ALA A 27 19.94 6.01 19.05
C ALA A 27 20.74 6.27 17.76
N GLY A 28 21.84 7.01 17.88
CA GLY A 28 22.76 7.28 16.77
C GLY A 28 23.43 6.01 16.22
N ALA A 29 23.91 5.13 17.10
CA ALA A 29 24.53 3.87 16.71
C ALA A 29 23.53 2.93 16.02
N GLN A 30 22.31 2.84 16.56
CA GLN A 30 21.24 2.05 15.94
C GLN A 30 20.81 2.62 14.59
N GLY A 31 20.60 3.94 14.48
CA GLY A 31 20.26 4.58 13.21
C GLY A 31 21.36 4.40 12.16
N GLN A 32 22.63 4.38 12.57
CA GLN A 32 23.75 4.05 11.70
C GLN A 32 23.74 2.58 11.28
N ALA A 33 23.46 1.65 12.19
CA ALA A 33 23.35 0.22 11.86
C ALA A 33 22.23 -0.06 10.86
N VAL A 34 21.08 0.63 10.98
CA VAL A 34 19.98 0.55 9.99
C VAL A 34 20.44 1.01 8.61
N ARG A 35 21.16 2.14 8.51
CA ARG A 35 21.68 2.63 7.22
C ARG A 35 22.68 1.66 6.59
N LEU A 36 23.62 1.14 7.39
CA LEU A 36 24.61 0.17 6.94
C LEU A 36 23.97 -1.16 6.48
N ALA A 37 22.87 -1.58 7.13
CA ALA A 37 22.11 -2.75 6.70
C ALA A 37 21.43 -2.51 5.33
N LEU A 38 20.86 -1.32 5.10
CA LEU A 38 20.28 -0.95 3.81
C LEU A 38 21.33 -0.90 2.69
N GLU A 39 22.50 -0.30 2.98
CA GLU A 39 23.64 -0.24 2.05
C GLU A 39 24.15 -1.65 1.68
N ALA A 40 24.13 -2.59 2.63
CA ALA A 40 24.55 -3.96 2.41
C ALA A 40 23.50 -4.82 1.66
N GLY A 41 22.28 -4.32 1.45
CA GLY A 41 21.15 -5.09 0.93
C GLY A 41 20.45 -5.97 1.96
N ALA A 42 20.83 -5.89 3.24
CA ALA A 42 20.28 -6.69 4.34
C ALA A 42 18.93 -6.14 4.85
N TYR A 43 17.92 -6.07 3.97
CA TYR A 43 16.66 -5.36 4.24
C TYR A 43 15.90 -5.87 5.47
N ARG A 44 15.86 -7.21 5.68
CA ARG A 44 15.22 -7.79 6.87
C ARG A 44 15.93 -7.39 8.16
N ALA A 45 17.27 -7.31 8.13
CA ALA A 45 18.04 -6.82 9.27
C ALA A 45 17.79 -5.33 9.50
N ALA A 46 17.70 -4.51 8.44
CA ALA A 46 17.36 -3.09 8.56
C ALA A 46 15.99 -2.87 9.22
N GLN A 47 14.97 -3.67 8.82
CA GLN A 47 13.65 -3.65 9.45
C GLN A 47 13.72 -3.98 10.94
N ARG A 48 14.38 -5.10 11.28
CA ARG A 48 14.53 -5.56 12.67
C ARG A 48 15.26 -4.53 13.54
N LEU A 49 16.33 -3.93 13.02
CA LEU A 49 17.12 -2.91 13.71
C LEU A 49 16.32 -1.61 13.89
N ALA A 50 15.54 -1.21 12.90
CA ALA A 50 14.70 -0.01 12.99
C ALA A 50 13.57 -0.20 14.02
N ASP A 51 12.91 -1.35 14.02
CA ASP A 51 11.87 -1.70 14.99
C ASP A 51 12.44 -1.84 16.42
N ALA A 52 13.61 -2.46 16.58
CA ALA A 52 14.29 -2.52 17.86
C ALA A 52 14.70 -1.12 18.34
N GLY A 53 15.28 -0.30 17.46
CA GLY A 53 15.72 1.03 17.83
C GLY A 53 14.58 1.97 18.22
N ALA A 54 13.46 1.96 17.48
CA ALA A 54 12.29 2.75 17.84
C ALA A 54 11.63 2.31 19.16
N ARG A 55 11.81 1.04 19.58
CA ARG A 55 11.35 0.56 20.89
C ARG A 55 12.29 0.96 22.02
N HIS A 56 13.60 0.94 21.79
CA HIS A 56 14.59 1.29 22.81
C HIS A 56 14.76 2.81 22.98
N HIS A 57 14.52 3.60 21.94
CA HIS A 57 14.63 5.06 21.94
C HIS A 57 13.35 5.69 21.36
N PRO A 58 12.20 5.58 22.05
CA PRO A 58 10.92 6.09 21.57
C PRO A 58 10.90 7.62 21.38
N GLU A 59 11.78 8.34 22.08
CA GLU A 59 11.95 9.79 21.98
C GLU A 59 12.63 10.23 20.68
N ASP A 60 13.43 9.35 20.05
CA ASP A 60 14.20 9.71 18.86
C ASP A 60 13.28 9.75 17.61
N PRO A 61 13.10 10.93 16.98
CA PRO A 61 12.22 11.07 15.83
C PRO A 61 12.75 10.37 14.57
N ALA A 62 14.07 10.21 14.43
CA ALA A 62 14.68 9.57 13.27
C ALA A 62 14.45 8.05 13.31
N LEU A 63 14.61 7.42 14.46
CA LEU A 63 14.34 5.99 14.61
C LEU A 63 12.87 5.64 14.42
N ARG A 64 11.95 6.44 14.95
CA ARG A 64 10.51 6.27 14.68
C ARG A 64 10.18 6.37 13.20
N ARG A 65 10.79 7.34 12.50
CA ARG A 65 10.62 7.47 11.04
C ARG A 65 11.17 6.25 10.30
N LEU A 66 12.36 5.79 10.65
CA LEU A 66 12.96 4.60 10.04
C LEU A 66 12.08 3.35 10.23
N ALA A 67 11.60 3.11 11.45
CA ALA A 67 10.68 2.00 11.74
C ALA A 67 9.39 2.11 10.91
N SER A 68 8.80 3.32 10.81
CA SER A 68 7.58 3.54 10.02
C SER A 68 7.79 3.31 8.53
N VAL A 69 8.91 3.74 7.96
CA VAL A 69 9.18 3.61 6.52
C VAL A 69 9.49 2.15 6.16
N LEU A 70 10.19 1.46 7.05
CA LEU A 70 10.64 0.09 6.81
C LEU A 70 9.60 -0.97 7.20
N GLN A 71 8.40 -0.58 7.69
CA GLN A 71 7.37 -1.55 8.06
C GLN A 71 7.06 -2.52 6.90
N PRO A 72 6.83 -3.81 7.19
CA PRO A 72 6.38 -4.76 6.19
C PRO A 72 5.10 -4.28 5.49
N ALA A 73 5.02 -4.51 4.18
CA ALA A 73 3.81 -4.25 3.42
C ALA A 73 2.64 -5.06 4.02
N ARG A 74 1.57 -4.37 4.41
CA ARG A 74 0.36 -5.02 4.93
C ARG A 74 -0.60 -5.26 3.76
N VAL A 75 -0.82 -6.53 3.41
CA VAL A 75 -1.92 -6.91 2.53
C VAL A 75 -3.23 -6.70 3.30
N ARG A 76 -4.09 -5.83 2.79
CA ARG A 76 -5.46 -5.65 3.32
C ARG A 76 -6.41 -6.41 2.40
N ALA A 77 -7.10 -7.42 2.94
CA ALA A 77 -8.23 -8.02 2.23
C ALA A 77 -9.33 -6.96 2.13
N VAL A 78 -9.58 -6.48 0.91
CA VAL A 78 -10.76 -5.66 0.63
C VAL A 78 -11.87 -6.65 0.29
N PRO A 79 -13.02 -6.62 0.99
CA PRO A 79 -14.13 -7.50 0.64
C PRO A 79 -14.46 -7.29 -0.85
N ALA A 80 -14.64 -8.40 -1.57
CA ALA A 80 -15.04 -8.34 -2.96
C ALA A 80 -16.33 -7.50 -3.04
N ARG A 81 -16.33 -6.44 -3.86
CA ARG A 81 -17.59 -5.78 -4.24
C ARG A 81 -18.51 -6.84 -4.84
N ASP A 82 -19.80 -6.83 -4.50
CA ASP A 82 -20.81 -7.79 -4.96
C ASP A 82 -20.60 -8.18 -6.43
N SER A 83 -20.00 -9.37 -6.61
CA SER A 83 -19.62 -9.88 -7.92
C SER A 83 -20.84 -10.08 -8.82
N GLU A 84 -22.00 -10.36 -8.22
CA GLU A 84 -23.29 -10.49 -8.89
C GLU A 84 -23.74 -9.17 -9.53
N GLY A 85 -23.61 -8.04 -8.83
CA GLY A 85 -23.95 -6.73 -9.37
C GLY A 85 -23.10 -6.35 -10.59
N VAL A 86 -21.83 -6.78 -10.62
CA VAL A 86 -20.93 -6.57 -11.76
C VAL A 86 -21.35 -7.44 -12.95
N VAL A 87 -21.69 -8.72 -12.74
CA VAL A 87 -22.15 -9.61 -13.81
C VAL A 87 -23.43 -9.07 -14.46
N LEU A 88 -24.39 -8.63 -13.63
CA LEU A 88 -25.64 -8.04 -14.10
C LEU A 88 -25.42 -6.74 -14.86
N ALA A 89 -24.50 -5.88 -14.39
CA ALA A 89 -24.12 -4.65 -15.08
C ALA A 89 -23.51 -4.92 -16.46
N VAL A 90 -22.62 -5.92 -16.56
CA VAL A 90 -22.02 -6.34 -17.84
C VAL A 90 -23.07 -6.88 -18.80
N ALA A 91 -24.02 -7.68 -18.31
CA ALA A 91 -25.13 -8.18 -19.12
C ALA A 91 -25.99 -7.03 -19.68
N TRP A 92 -26.29 -6.02 -18.86
CA TRP A 92 -27.01 -4.83 -19.31
C TRP A 92 -26.22 -4.05 -20.37
N LEU A 93 -24.93 -3.83 -20.17
CA LEU A 93 -24.07 -3.10 -21.12
C LEU A 93 -24.03 -3.79 -22.49
N LYS A 94 -23.99 -5.13 -22.52
CA LYS A 94 -24.03 -5.90 -23.77
C LYS A 94 -25.36 -5.75 -24.51
N ARG A 95 -26.47 -5.68 -23.77
CA ARG A 95 -27.82 -5.59 -24.35
C ARG A 95 -28.20 -4.18 -24.78
N GLU A 96 -27.93 -3.19 -23.93
CA GLU A 96 -28.47 -1.82 -24.06
C GLU A 96 -27.39 -0.76 -24.27
N GLY A 97 -26.12 -1.06 -23.97
CA GLY A 97 -25.05 -0.06 -23.91
C GLY A 97 -24.87 0.74 -25.20
N ALA A 98 -25.08 0.12 -26.36
CA ALA A 98 -24.98 0.81 -27.65
C ALA A 98 -25.87 2.07 -27.76
N ARG A 99 -27.00 2.13 -27.03
CA ARG A 99 -27.92 3.29 -27.02
C ARG A 99 -27.38 4.46 -26.18
N TYR A 100 -26.40 4.22 -25.31
CA TYR A 100 -25.88 5.16 -24.33
C TYR A 100 -24.42 5.55 -24.59
N ARG A 101 -23.90 5.32 -25.80
CA ARG A 101 -22.51 5.68 -26.15
C ARG A 101 -22.17 7.12 -25.79
N GLY A 102 -21.01 7.31 -25.17
CA GLY A 102 -20.53 8.61 -24.71
C GLY A 102 -21.18 9.12 -23.42
N ARG A 103 -22.23 8.47 -22.91
CA ARG A 103 -22.89 8.82 -21.65
C ARG A 103 -22.30 8.04 -20.48
N TRP A 104 -22.43 8.64 -19.30
CA TRP A 104 -22.27 7.96 -18.02
C TRP A 104 -23.56 7.28 -17.65
N VAL A 105 -23.49 6.04 -17.17
CA VAL A 105 -24.65 5.26 -16.71
C VAL A 105 -24.43 4.78 -15.29
N ALA A 106 -25.50 4.79 -14.49
CA ALA A 106 -25.55 4.17 -13.17
C ALA A 106 -26.50 2.96 -13.22
N LEU A 107 -25.98 1.80 -12.83
CA LEU A 107 -26.73 0.55 -12.80
C LEU A 107 -26.88 0.06 -11.36
N GLN A 108 -28.05 -0.47 -11.02
CA GLN A 108 -28.30 -1.13 -9.75
C GLN A 108 -28.99 -2.45 -10.02
N GLN A 109 -28.38 -3.56 -9.59
CA GLN A 109 -28.89 -4.91 -9.82
C GLN A 109 -29.22 -5.20 -11.31
N GLY A 110 -28.38 -4.69 -12.23
CA GLY A 110 -28.56 -4.90 -13.67
C GLY A 110 -29.58 -4.00 -14.36
N GLU A 111 -30.15 -3.03 -13.66
CA GLU A 111 -31.09 -2.06 -14.22
C GLU A 111 -30.49 -0.68 -14.33
N LEU A 112 -30.84 0.06 -15.39
CA LEU A 112 -30.49 1.46 -15.52
C LEU A 112 -31.28 2.29 -14.51
N ARG A 113 -30.54 3.03 -13.68
CA ARG A 113 -31.13 3.98 -12.73
C ARG A 113 -31.01 5.41 -13.20
N ALA A 114 -29.90 5.77 -13.84
CA ALA A 114 -29.67 7.10 -14.37
C ALA A 114 -28.66 7.11 -15.51
N SER A 115 -28.71 8.15 -16.35
CA SER A 115 -27.66 8.41 -17.35
C SER A 115 -27.43 9.89 -17.60
N ALA A 116 -26.17 10.32 -17.69
CA ALA A 116 -25.83 11.73 -17.84
C ALA A 116 -24.68 11.96 -18.83
N GLY A 117 -24.50 13.21 -19.26
CA GLY A 117 -23.40 13.60 -20.14
C GLY A 117 -22.05 13.63 -19.44
N SER A 118 -22.06 13.86 -18.11
CA SER A 118 -20.86 13.87 -17.28
C SER A 118 -21.02 13.05 -16.00
N TYR A 119 -19.90 12.61 -15.43
CA TYR A 119 -19.88 11.90 -14.16
C TYR A 119 -20.48 12.75 -13.03
N ARG A 120 -20.18 14.06 -13.02
CA ARG A 120 -20.67 14.98 -11.99
C ARG A 120 -22.18 15.12 -12.02
N GLU A 121 -22.78 15.24 -13.21
CA GLU A 121 -24.24 15.24 -13.38
C GLU A 121 -24.85 13.94 -12.88
N LEU A 122 -24.26 12.79 -13.25
CA LEU A 122 -24.75 11.49 -12.82
C LEU A 122 -24.76 11.37 -11.30
N ILE A 123 -23.66 11.71 -10.63
CA ILE A 123 -23.58 11.65 -9.16
C ILE A 123 -24.54 12.62 -8.48
N ALA A 124 -24.78 13.80 -9.06
CA ALA A 124 -25.80 14.73 -8.56
C ALA A 124 -27.22 14.14 -8.64
N GLU A 125 -27.50 13.29 -9.63
CA GLU A 125 -28.78 12.63 -9.84
C GLU A 125 -28.99 11.43 -8.91
N ILE A 126 -28.01 10.54 -8.79
CA ILE A 126 -28.15 9.29 -8.00
C ILE A 126 -27.69 9.41 -6.54
N GLY A 127 -27.03 10.51 -6.18
CA GLY A 127 -26.34 10.66 -4.91
C GLY A 127 -25.05 9.82 -4.83
N ALA A 128 -24.17 10.13 -3.88
CA ALA A 128 -22.87 9.46 -3.72
C ALA A 128 -22.96 8.07 -3.03
N GLY A 129 -24.04 7.33 -3.27
CA GLY A 129 -24.29 6.00 -2.71
C GLY A 129 -23.34 4.94 -3.25
N ARG A 130 -23.04 3.91 -2.45
CA ARG A 130 -22.14 2.80 -2.83
C ARG A 130 -22.83 1.68 -3.61
N ASP A 131 -24.13 1.77 -3.83
CA ASP A 131 -24.96 0.68 -4.35
C ASP A 131 -25.13 0.71 -5.88
N PHE A 132 -24.44 1.65 -6.54
CA PHE A 132 -24.47 1.79 -8.00
C PHE A 132 -23.18 1.33 -8.64
N TYR A 133 -23.30 0.53 -9.70
CA TYR A 133 -22.24 0.32 -10.67
C TYR A 133 -22.26 1.50 -11.66
N VAL A 134 -21.24 2.34 -11.59
CA VAL A 134 -21.12 3.54 -12.44
C VAL A 134 -20.02 3.31 -13.47
N THR A 135 -20.34 3.52 -14.74
CA THR A 135 -19.36 3.44 -15.83
C THR A 135 -19.67 4.43 -16.95
N LYS A 136 -18.64 4.79 -17.71
CA LYS A 136 -18.82 5.47 -19.00
C LYS A 136 -18.97 4.43 -20.10
N VAL A 137 -19.92 4.64 -20.99
CA VAL A 137 -20.11 3.79 -22.16
C VAL A 137 -19.25 4.32 -23.30
N GLY A 138 -18.41 3.43 -23.87
CA GLY A 138 -17.52 3.73 -25.00
C GLY A 138 -18.23 3.88 -26.34
#